data_AF-A0ABD0PJR8-F1
#
_entry.id   AF-A0ABD0PJR8-F1
#
_cell.length_a   1.000
_cell.length_b   1.000
_cell.length_c   1.000
_cell.angle_alpha   90.00
_cell.angle_beta   90.00
_cell.angle_gamma   90.00
#
_symmetry.space_group_name_H-M   'P 1'
#
loop_
_entity.id
_entity.type
_entity.pdbx_description
1 polymer ?
#
loop_
_entity_poly.entity_id
_entity_poly.type
_entity_poly.pdbx_seq_one_letter_code
_entity_poly.pdbx_strand_id
1 'polypeptide(L)'
;MAIGRHLEESTKSHLTMMCNLVGRQRQEIMELRREMEELSVSHDGVLIWKLTDYSRKLQEAKLRNNHEFFSPPFYTHRYGYKLQVSAFLNGNGSGEGSHLSIYIRVLPGEYDNLLEWPFSYKVTFSILDQSDPSLSKPQHITETFNPDPNWKNFQKPCSSRNSLDESTLGFGYPKFISHEEIKKRNYIRDNSIFLKASIEIP
;
A
#
# COMPACT_ATOMS: atom_id res chain seq x y z
N MET A 1 20.87 13.18 -55.64
CA MET A 1 19.50 13.36 -55.11
C MET A 1 18.79 12.04 -54.73
N ALA A 2 19.05 10.90 -55.39
CA ALA A 2 18.43 9.62 -55.04
C ALA A 2 18.95 8.99 -53.72
N ILE A 3 20.26 9.04 -53.47
CA ILE A 3 20.89 8.44 -52.28
C ILE A 3 20.44 9.12 -50.97
N GLY A 4 20.27 10.45 -50.98
CA GLY A 4 19.81 11.19 -49.80
C GLY A 4 18.37 10.85 -49.38
N ARG A 5 17.45 10.71 -50.35
CA ARG A 5 16.07 10.29 -50.06
C ARG A 5 16.00 8.85 -49.56
N HIS A 6 16.77 7.94 -50.17
CA HIS A 6 16.84 6.55 -49.72
C HIS A 6 17.40 6.43 -48.29
N LEU A 7 18.39 7.24 -47.94
CA LEU A 7 18.95 7.28 -46.59
C LEU A 7 17.95 7.84 -45.56
N GLU A 8 17.21 8.89 -45.92
CA GLU A 8 16.18 9.50 -45.08
C GLU A 8 14.97 8.56 -44.87
N GLU A 9 14.50 7.89 -45.93
CA GLU A 9 13.42 6.90 -45.87
C GLU A 9 13.83 5.66 -45.05
N SER A 10 15.06 5.16 -45.22
CA SER A 10 15.59 4.06 -44.40
C SER A 10 15.72 4.46 -42.93
N THR A 11 16.18 5.67 -42.65
CA THR A 11 16.30 6.19 -41.27
C THR A 11 14.93 6.34 -40.61
N LYS A 12 13.94 6.89 -41.32
CA LYS A 12 12.55 7.01 -40.84
C LYS A 12 11.92 5.65 -40.56
N SER A 13 12.17 4.67 -41.43
CA SER A 13 11.71 3.29 -41.25
C SER A 13 12.33 2.64 -40.01
N HIS A 14 13.66 2.76 -39.84
CA HIS A 14 14.36 2.25 -38.65
C HIS A 14 13.88 2.93 -37.36
N LEU A 15 13.68 4.25 -37.38
CA LEU A 15 13.17 4.99 -36.22
C LEU A 15 11.76 4.51 -35.82
N THR A 16 10.89 4.27 -36.81
CA THR A 16 9.54 3.74 -36.58
C THR A 16 9.59 2.35 -35.95
N MET A 17 10.47 1.47 -36.47
CA MET A 17 10.66 0.13 -35.91
C MET A 17 11.21 0.17 -34.48
N MET A 18 12.15 1.07 -34.19
CA MET A 18 12.68 1.30 -32.84
C MET A 18 11.59 1.80 -31.89
N CYS A 19 10.76 2.77 -32.28
CA CYS A 19 9.63 3.24 -31.47
C CYS A 19 8.65 2.10 -31.15
N ASN A 20 8.34 1.26 -32.13
CA ASN A 20 7.47 0.09 -31.93
C ASN A 20 8.09 -0.97 -31.02
N LEU A 21 9.41 -1.18 -31.10
CA LEU A 21 10.12 -2.08 -30.20
C LEU A 21 10.12 -1.55 -28.76
N VAL A 22 10.43 -0.26 -28.57
CA VAL A 22 10.40 0.40 -27.25
C VAL A 22 8.99 0.36 -26.65
N GLY A 23 7.95 0.58 -27.47
CA GLY A 23 6.56 0.47 -27.04
C GLY A 23 6.22 -0.94 -26.54
N ARG A 24 6.65 -1.98 -27.27
CA ARG A 24 6.46 -3.39 -26.87
C ARG A 24 7.23 -3.75 -25.61
N GLN A 25 8.51 -3.38 -25.53
CA GLN A 25 9.33 -3.61 -24.34
C GLN A 25 8.75 -2.92 -23.11
N ARG A 26 8.22 -1.70 -23.26
CA ARG A 26 7.53 -1.01 -22.16
C ARG A 26 6.31 -1.78 -21.68
N GLN A 27 5.53 -2.35 -22.60
CA GLN A 27 4.35 -3.17 -22.28
C GLN A 27 4.75 -4.46 -21.54
N GLU A 28 5.75 -5.19 -22.05
CA GLU A 28 6.27 -6.40 -21.39
C GLU A 28 6.81 -6.09 -19.97
N ILE A 29 7.53 -4.98 -19.80
CA ILE A 29 8.01 -4.55 -18.47
C ILE A 29 6.83 -4.27 -17.53
N MET A 30 5.74 -3.68 -18.02
CA MET A 30 4.55 -3.44 -17.20
C MET A 30 3.87 -4.76 -16.79
N GLU A 31 3.77 -5.72 -17.71
CA GLU A 31 3.19 -7.04 -17.45
C GLU A 31 4.03 -7.83 -16.44
N LEU A 32 5.35 -7.88 -16.64
CA LEU A 32 6.27 -8.55 -15.72
C LEU A 32 6.26 -7.92 -14.33
N ARG A 33 6.14 -6.59 -14.22
CA ARG A 33 6.00 -5.92 -12.92
C ARG A 33 4.71 -6.33 -12.22
N ARG A 34 3.60 -6.43 -12.95
CA ARG A 34 2.31 -6.88 -12.41
C ARG A 34 2.40 -8.32 -11.91
N GLU A 35 2.96 -9.22 -12.71
CA GLU A 35 3.15 -10.63 -12.32
C GLU A 35 4.09 -10.76 -11.11
N MET A 36 5.17 -9.98 -11.08
CA MET A 36 6.09 -9.96 -9.94
C MET A 36 5.41 -9.44 -8.68
N GLU A 37 4.58 -8.41 -8.79
CA GLU A 37 3.76 -7.91 -7.67
C GLU A 37 2.83 -9.03 -7.16
N GLU A 38 2.10 -9.72 -8.04
CA GLU A 38 1.22 -10.84 -7.68
C GLU A 38 1.96 -12.00 -7.00
N LEU A 39 3.14 -12.37 -7.50
CA LEU A 39 3.97 -13.43 -6.92
C LEU A 39 4.56 -13.05 -5.56
N SER A 40 4.80 -11.76 -5.33
CA SER A 40 5.38 -11.25 -4.08
C SER A 40 4.37 -11.08 -2.94
N VAL A 41 3.07 -11.20 -3.25
CA VAL A 41 1.99 -10.95 -2.32
C VAL A 41 1.84 -12.10 -1.32
N SER A 42 1.75 -11.76 -0.03
CA SER A 42 1.36 -12.74 0.97
C SER A 42 -0.10 -13.17 0.78
N HIS A 43 -0.37 -14.46 0.96
CA HIS A 43 -1.69 -15.07 0.81
C HIS A 43 -2.16 -15.74 2.11
N ASP A 44 -1.60 -15.34 3.25
CA ASP A 44 -1.90 -15.87 4.58
C ASP A 44 -2.68 -14.86 5.46
N GLY A 45 -3.13 -13.76 4.87
CA GLY A 45 -3.86 -12.71 5.56
C GLY A 45 -2.97 -11.79 6.39
N VAL A 46 -1.64 -11.93 6.31
CA VAL A 46 -0.70 -11.12 7.07
C VAL A 46 0.19 -10.30 6.12
N LEU A 47 0.17 -8.98 6.31
CA LEU A 47 1.14 -8.07 5.73
C LEU A 47 2.07 -7.56 6.82
N ILE A 48 3.39 -7.63 6.59
CA ILE A 48 4.39 -6.89 7.37
C ILE A 48 5.05 -5.87 6.43
N TRP A 49 4.72 -4.60 6.64
CA TRP A 49 5.19 -3.49 5.85
C TRP A 49 6.34 -2.76 6.56
N LYS A 50 7.55 -2.86 5.98
CA LYS A 50 8.72 -2.12 6.43
C LYS A 50 8.77 -0.74 5.79
N LEU A 51 8.82 0.29 6.63
CA LEU A 51 9.06 1.68 6.21
C LEU A 51 10.49 2.06 6.60
N THR A 52 11.39 2.05 5.63
CA THR A 52 12.77 2.56 5.77
C THR A 52 12.82 4.09 5.68
N ASP A 53 13.94 4.68 6.06
CA ASP A 53 14.17 6.14 6.06
C ASP A 53 13.13 6.93 6.84
N TYR A 54 12.67 6.38 7.98
CA TYR A 54 11.56 6.93 8.76
C TYR A 54 11.75 8.42 9.07
N SER A 55 12.95 8.83 9.50
CA SER A 55 13.23 10.22 9.86
C SER A 55 13.04 11.18 8.68
N ARG A 56 13.53 10.82 7.48
CA ARG A 56 13.37 11.63 6.27
C ARG A 56 11.91 11.68 5.84
N LYS A 57 11.24 10.53 5.78
CA LYS A 57 9.82 10.45 5.38
C LYS A 57 8.91 11.21 6.35
N LEU A 58 9.22 11.20 7.65
CA LEU A 58 8.50 12.00 8.64
C LEU A 58 8.71 13.50 8.42
N GLN A 59 9.93 13.95 8.11
CA GLN A 59 10.18 15.35 7.76
C GLN A 59 9.41 15.76 6.49
N GLU A 60 9.41 14.93 5.46
CA GLU A 60 8.63 15.16 4.24
C GLU A 60 7.13 15.27 4.54
N ALA A 61 6.60 14.39 5.39
CA ALA A 61 5.21 14.41 5.83
C ALA A 61 4.85 15.61 6.73
N LYS A 62 5.82 16.27 7.35
CA LYS A 62 5.62 17.53 8.10
C LYS A 62 5.57 18.75 7.19
N LEU A 63 6.26 18.70 6.06
CA LEU A 63 6.30 19.79 5.08
C LEU A 63 5.12 19.74 4.11
N ARG A 64 4.53 18.55 3.91
CA ARG A 64 3.41 18.32 2.99
C ARG A 64 2.18 17.93 3.79
N ASN A 65 1.12 18.73 3.73
CA ASN A 65 -0.16 18.34 4.30
C ASN A 65 -0.68 17.06 3.64
N ASN A 66 -1.28 16.19 4.44
CA ASN A 66 -1.93 14.95 3.99
C ASN A 66 -1.02 14.02 3.17
N HIS A 67 0.26 13.90 3.55
CA HIS A 67 1.21 13.03 2.85
C HIS A 67 1.03 11.55 3.24
N GLU A 68 0.38 10.80 2.35
CA GLU A 68 0.06 9.37 2.51
C GLU A 68 1.14 8.47 1.92
N PHE A 69 1.56 7.45 2.68
CA PHE A 69 2.42 6.37 2.20
C PHE A 69 1.59 5.09 2.02
N PHE A 70 1.91 4.30 1.00
CA PHE A 70 1.19 3.06 0.69
C PHE A 70 2.10 1.83 0.82
N SER A 71 1.55 0.75 1.36
CA SER A 71 2.15 -0.56 1.27
C SER A 71 2.00 -1.11 -0.15
N PRO A 72 2.79 -2.14 -0.53
CA PRO A 72 2.37 -3.03 -1.60
C PRO A 72 0.96 -3.58 -1.33
N PRO A 73 0.13 -3.78 -2.36
CA PRO A 73 -1.11 -4.53 -2.21
C PRO A 73 -0.84 -5.93 -1.69
N PHE A 74 -1.81 -6.52 -1.01
CA PHE A 74 -1.76 -7.92 -0.59
C PHE A 74 -3.13 -8.59 -0.65
N TYR A 75 -3.15 -9.91 -0.69
CA TYR A 75 -4.40 -10.69 -0.69
C TYR A 75 -4.66 -11.26 0.71
N THR A 76 -5.93 -11.26 1.10
CA THR A 76 -6.34 -11.90 2.36
C THR A 76 -6.03 -13.39 2.37
N HIS A 77 -6.30 -14.08 1.27
CA HIS A 77 -5.93 -15.48 1.04
C HIS A 77 -5.80 -15.72 -0.46
N ARG A 78 -5.39 -16.92 -0.87
CA ARG A 78 -5.38 -17.27 -2.29
C ARG A 78 -6.77 -17.10 -2.88
N TYR A 79 -6.88 -16.29 -3.94
CA TYR A 79 -8.15 -15.91 -4.58
C TYR A 79 -9.09 -15.05 -3.72
N GLY A 80 -8.57 -14.44 -2.64
CA GLY A 80 -9.34 -13.60 -1.71
C GLY A 80 -9.40 -12.12 -2.08
N TYR A 81 -9.83 -11.28 -1.12
CA TYR A 81 -9.87 -9.82 -1.29
C TYR A 81 -8.48 -9.21 -1.45
N LYS A 82 -8.34 -8.25 -2.36
CA LYS A 82 -7.16 -7.41 -2.52
C LYS A 82 -7.23 -6.21 -1.59
N LEU A 83 -6.24 -6.05 -0.71
CA LEU A 83 -6.18 -4.98 0.28
C LEU A 83 -4.89 -4.18 0.12
N GLN A 84 -4.89 -2.95 0.64
CA GLN A 84 -3.69 -2.13 0.76
C GLN A 84 -3.74 -1.33 2.05
N VAL A 85 -2.61 -1.29 2.76
CA VAL A 85 -2.44 -0.47 3.96
C VAL A 85 -1.85 0.87 3.55
N SER A 86 -2.29 1.94 4.21
CA SER A 86 -1.66 3.25 4.10
C SER A 86 -1.37 3.85 5.47
N ALA A 87 -0.39 4.75 5.51
CA ALA A 87 0.00 5.43 6.72
C ALA A 87 0.32 6.90 6.47
N PHE A 88 -0.08 7.76 7.42
CA PHE A 88 0.32 9.15 7.49
C PHE A 88 1.30 9.30 8.63
N LEU A 89 2.60 9.43 8.30
CA LEU A 89 3.65 9.45 9.32
C LEU A 89 3.55 10.67 10.24
N ASN A 90 3.01 11.79 9.75
CA ASN A 90 2.72 12.97 10.54
C ASN A 90 1.22 13.13 10.86
N GLY A 91 0.46 12.04 10.74
CA GLY A 91 -0.95 11.99 11.08
C GLY A 91 -1.89 12.57 10.03
N ASN A 92 -3.17 12.26 10.18
CA ASN A 92 -4.29 12.77 9.38
C ASN A 92 -5.50 13.02 10.30
N GLY A 93 -6.38 13.94 9.92
CA GLY A 93 -7.60 14.28 10.64
C GLY A 93 -7.32 14.66 12.09
N SER A 94 -7.98 14.00 13.03
CA SER A 94 -7.81 14.30 14.46
C SER A 94 -6.42 13.96 15.03
N GLY A 95 -5.59 13.19 14.30
CA GLY A 95 -4.23 12.82 14.69
C GLY A 95 -3.13 13.65 14.02
N GLU A 96 -3.50 14.59 13.14
CA GLU A 96 -2.54 15.41 12.39
C GLU A 96 -1.55 16.13 13.32
N GLY A 97 -0.27 16.09 12.96
CA GLY A 97 0.85 16.68 13.69
C GLY A 97 1.25 16.00 15.00
N SER A 98 0.45 15.06 15.52
CA SER A 98 0.62 14.51 16.87
C SER A 98 0.77 12.98 16.91
N HIS A 99 0.19 12.28 15.94
CA HIS A 99 0.17 10.83 15.86
C HIS A 99 0.62 10.35 14.49
N LEU A 100 1.02 9.09 14.40
CA LEU A 100 0.98 8.34 13.16
C LEU A 100 -0.45 7.81 12.98
N SER A 101 -1.00 7.94 11.77
CA SER A 101 -2.29 7.36 11.40
C SER A 101 -2.11 6.17 10.48
N ILE A 102 -2.97 5.16 10.59
CA ILE A 102 -2.94 3.96 9.75
C ILE A 102 -4.35 3.63 9.23
N TYR A 103 -4.44 3.20 7.97
CA TYR A 103 -5.69 2.86 7.31
C TYR A 103 -5.52 1.62 6.43
N ILE A 104 -6.63 0.97 6.10
CA ILE A 104 -6.72 -0.09 5.10
C ILE A 104 -7.85 0.20 4.14
N ARG A 105 -7.64 -0.14 2.87
CA ARG A 105 -8.64 -0.03 1.81
C ARG A 105 -8.75 -1.34 1.05
N VAL A 106 -9.97 -1.62 0.60
CA VAL A 106 -10.24 -2.69 -0.36
C VAL A 106 -9.97 -2.16 -1.76
N LEU A 107 -9.12 -2.87 -2.50
CA LEU A 107 -8.79 -2.56 -3.89
C LEU A 107 -9.59 -3.48 -4.83
N PRO A 108 -9.84 -3.07 -6.08
CA PRO A 108 -10.34 -3.98 -7.11
C PRO A 108 -9.41 -5.19 -7.24
N GLY A 109 -9.96 -6.38 -7.02
CA GLY A 109 -9.31 -7.68 -7.15
C GLY A 109 -9.86 -8.49 -8.33
N GLU A 110 -9.07 -9.44 -8.82
CA GLU A 110 -9.48 -10.30 -9.93
C GLU A 110 -10.64 -11.23 -9.56
N TYR A 111 -10.75 -11.57 -8.28
CA TYR A 111 -11.69 -12.55 -7.74
C TYR A 111 -12.93 -11.91 -7.11
N ASP A 112 -13.11 -10.59 -7.21
CA ASP A 112 -14.18 -9.84 -6.53
C ASP A 112 -15.61 -10.32 -6.86
N ASN A 113 -15.80 -11.00 -7.99
CA ASN A 113 -17.09 -11.59 -8.38
C ASN A 113 -17.38 -12.94 -7.71
N LEU A 114 -16.38 -13.58 -7.10
CA LEU A 114 -16.48 -14.84 -6.39
C LEU A 114 -16.59 -14.66 -4.86
N LEU A 115 -16.34 -13.43 -4.38
CA LEU A 115 -16.28 -13.11 -2.96
C LEU A 115 -17.60 -12.55 -2.45
N GLU A 116 -17.84 -12.73 -1.15
CA GLU A 116 -18.97 -12.14 -0.45
C GLU A 116 -18.78 -10.62 -0.28
N TRP A 117 -19.87 -9.87 -0.24
CA TRP A 117 -19.81 -8.42 -0.01
C TRP A 117 -20.94 -7.99 0.93
N PRO A 118 -20.69 -6.98 1.80
CA PRO A 118 -19.44 -6.22 1.96
C PRO A 118 -18.31 -7.02 2.63
N PHE A 119 -17.07 -6.53 2.53
CA PHE A 119 -15.93 -7.12 3.24
C PHE A 119 -16.18 -7.10 4.76
N SER A 120 -16.05 -8.26 5.41
CA SER A 120 -16.48 -8.48 6.80
C SER A 120 -15.40 -9.08 7.70
N TYR A 121 -14.20 -9.33 7.19
CA TYR A 121 -13.15 -10.01 7.97
C TYR A 121 -12.55 -9.06 9.02
N LYS A 122 -12.29 -9.59 10.22
CA LYS A 122 -11.67 -8.82 11.30
C LYS A 122 -10.27 -8.39 10.89
N VAL A 123 -9.97 -7.12 11.13
CA VAL A 123 -8.67 -6.51 10.79
C VAL A 123 -7.98 -6.07 12.06
N THR A 124 -6.72 -6.48 12.20
CA THR A 124 -5.84 -6.08 13.29
C THR A 124 -4.62 -5.35 12.72
N PHE A 125 -4.41 -4.11 13.13
CA PHE A 125 -3.18 -3.37 12.87
C PHE A 125 -2.23 -3.47 14.05
N SER A 126 -0.94 -3.56 13.80
CA SER A 126 0.09 -3.44 14.83
C SER A 126 1.28 -2.60 14.35
N ILE A 127 1.87 -1.82 15.24
CA ILE A 127 3.25 -1.36 15.08
C ILE A 127 4.16 -2.25 15.93
N LEU A 128 5.16 -2.83 15.29
CA LEU A 128 6.00 -3.84 15.92
C LEU A 128 7.13 -3.21 16.72
N ASP A 129 7.16 -3.48 18.01
CA ASP A 129 8.35 -3.33 18.86
C ASP A 129 9.45 -4.29 18.39
N GLN A 130 10.59 -3.72 17.97
CA GLN A 130 11.73 -4.44 17.40
C GLN A 130 12.77 -4.86 18.46
N SER A 131 12.34 -5.01 19.70
CA SER A 131 13.15 -5.57 20.80
C SER A 131 13.48 -7.04 20.53
N ASP A 132 14.65 -7.50 20.98
CA ASP A 132 15.05 -8.90 20.85
C ASP A 132 14.11 -9.80 21.68
N PRO A 133 13.36 -10.72 21.04
CA PRO A 133 12.39 -11.57 21.74
C PRO A 133 13.02 -12.51 22.78
N SER A 134 14.31 -12.84 22.66
CA SER A 134 15.02 -13.67 23.64
C SER A 134 15.40 -12.91 24.91
N LEU A 135 15.52 -11.58 24.83
CA LEU A 135 15.91 -10.73 25.96
C LEU A 135 14.69 -10.14 26.67
N SER A 136 13.66 -9.78 25.92
CA SER A 136 12.43 -9.21 26.46
C SER A 136 11.26 -9.46 25.52
N LYS A 137 10.07 -9.71 26.08
CA LYS A 137 8.86 -9.84 25.26
C LYS A 137 8.58 -8.52 24.52
N PRO A 138 8.55 -8.50 23.18
CA PRO A 138 8.19 -7.32 22.43
C PRO A 138 6.77 -6.87 22.78
N GLN A 139 6.58 -5.56 22.96
CA GLN A 139 5.26 -4.98 23.27
C GLN A 139 4.75 -4.22 22.05
N HIS A 140 4.06 -4.92 21.17
CA HIS A 140 3.45 -4.30 20.00
C HIS A 140 2.22 -3.49 20.41
N ILE A 141 2.05 -2.30 19.84
CA ILE A 141 0.79 -1.55 19.95
C ILE A 141 -0.13 -2.05 18.85
N THR A 142 -1.34 -2.42 19.22
CA THR A 142 -2.29 -3.12 18.35
C THR A 142 -3.67 -2.51 18.48
N GLU A 143 -4.34 -2.31 17.34
CA GLU A 143 -5.74 -1.89 17.27
C GLU A 143 -6.49 -2.86 16.36
N THR A 144 -7.72 -3.21 16.73
CA THR A 144 -8.53 -4.19 16.00
C THR A 144 -9.94 -3.68 15.80
N PHE A 145 -10.49 -3.91 14.61
CA PHE A 145 -11.89 -3.62 14.30
C PHE A 145 -12.53 -4.73 13.49
N ASN A 146 -13.85 -4.81 13.60
CA ASN A 146 -14.69 -5.60 12.70
C ASN A 146 -15.34 -4.61 11.71
N PRO A 147 -15.18 -4.79 10.39
CA PRO A 147 -15.84 -3.96 9.40
C PRO A 147 -17.36 -3.90 9.61
N ASP A 148 -17.92 -2.69 9.73
CA ASP A 148 -19.38 -2.51 9.74
C ASP A 148 -19.92 -2.64 8.32
N PRO A 149 -20.99 -3.43 8.08
CA PRO A 149 -21.59 -3.60 6.75
C PRO A 149 -22.08 -2.31 6.10
N ASN A 150 -22.34 -1.26 6.87
CA ASN A 150 -22.81 0.05 6.37
C ASN A 150 -21.65 0.97 5.94
N TRP A 151 -20.40 0.61 6.24
CA TRP A 151 -19.25 1.40 5.86
C TRP A 151 -18.99 1.29 4.35
N LYS A 152 -19.02 2.44 3.66
CA LYS A 152 -18.82 2.53 2.20
C LYS A 152 -17.46 2.02 1.73
N ASN A 153 -16.46 2.08 2.61
CA ASN A 153 -15.07 1.69 2.33
C ASN A 153 -14.89 0.17 2.15
N PHE A 154 -15.86 -0.62 2.63
CA PHE A 154 -15.85 -2.08 2.58
C PHE A 154 -16.87 -2.66 1.60
N GLN A 155 -17.58 -1.80 0.86
CA GLN A 155 -18.43 -2.22 -0.24
C GLN A 155 -17.60 -2.64 -1.44
N LYS A 156 -18.18 -3.50 -2.29
CA LYS A 156 -17.55 -3.96 -3.53
C LYS A 156 -16.95 -2.79 -4.32
N PRO A 157 -15.64 -2.80 -4.63
CA PRO A 157 -15.02 -1.74 -5.39
C PRO A 157 -15.62 -1.74 -6.81
N CYS A 158 -16.00 -0.54 -7.29
CA CYS A 158 -16.48 -0.35 -8.66
C CYS A 158 -15.39 0.37 -9.45
N SER A 159 -15.13 -0.06 -10.68
CA SER A 159 -14.09 0.47 -11.58
C SER A 159 -14.26 1.95 -11.96
N SER A 160 -15.35 2.61 -11.54
CA SER A 160 -15.74 3.98 -11.90
C SER A 160 -15.58 5.01 -10.76
N ARG A 161 -14.98 4.66 -9.61
CA ARG A 161 -14.86 5.63 -8.50
C ARG A 161 -13.80 6.70 -8.82
N ASN A 162 -14.24 7.95 -8.92
CA ASN A 162 -13.38 9.13 -9.07
C ASN A 162 -12.60 9.39 -7.77
N SER A 163 -11.38 9.90 -7.88
CA SER A 163 -10.40 10.12 -6.80
C SER A 163 -10.75 11.21 -5.76
N LEU A 164 -11.99 11.71 -5.76
CA LEU A 164 -12.45 12.80 -4.88
C LEU A 164 -13.43 12.33 -3.79
N ASP A 165 -13.71 11.03 -3.72
CA ASP A 165 -14.60 10.47 -2.69
C ASP A 165 -13.81 10.24 -1.39
N GLU A 166 -14.32 10.69 -0.24
CA GLU A 166 -13.74 10.32 1.07
C GLU A 166 -13.71 8.79 1.27
N SER A 167 -14.53 8.04 0.52
CA SER A 167 -14.46 6.58 0.50
C SER A 167 -13.15 5.99 -0.04
N THR A 168 -12.31 6.82 -0.67
CA THR A 168 -10.99 6.42 -1.19
C THR A 168 -9.92 6.34 -0.10
N LEU A 169 -10.11 7.00 1.06
CA LEU A 169 -9.12 7.04 2.15
C LEU A 169 -9.00 5.70 2.91
N GLY A 170 -9.96 4.79 2.76
CA GLY A 170 -10.02 3.55 3.53
C GLY A 170 -10.51 3.79 4.97
N PHE A 171 -10.54 2.74 5.79
CA PHE A 171 -10.91 2.83 7.20
C PHE A 171 -9.69 2.54 8.09
N GLY A 172 -9.62 3.20 9.25
CA GLY A 172 -8.53 3.00 10.18
C GLY A 172 -8.53 3.99 11.33
N TYR A 173 -7.34 4.26 11.86
CA TYR A 173 -7.15 4.97 13.12
C TYR A 173 -6.34 6.25 12.89
N PRO A 174 -6.98 7.43 12.94
CA PRO A 174 -6.28 8.71 12.88
C PRO A 174 -5.23 8.87 14.01
N LYS A 175 -5.52 8.34 15.20
CA LYS A 175 -4.64 8.41 16.38
C LYS A 175 -4.11 7.02 16.76
N PHE A 176 -3.41 6.36 15.84
CA PHE A 176 -2.94 4.99 16.08
C PHE A 176 -1.82 4.92 17.13
N ILE A 177 -0.79 5.76 16.99
CA ILE A 177 0.28 5.89 17.99
C ILE A 177 0.80 7.32 18.01
N SER A 178 0.99 7.91 19.19
CA SER A 178 1.50 9.28 19.31
C SER A 178 2.99 9.37 19.00
N HIS A 179 3.46 10.55 18.59
CA HIS A 179 4.89 10.82 18.36
C HIS A 179 5.74 10.72 19.63
N GLU A 180 5.11 10.82 20.80
CA GLU A 180 5.76 10.59 22.09
C GLU A 180 5.87 9.09 22.38
N GLU A 181 4.78 8.34 22.19
CA GLU A 181 4.71 6.91 22.48
C GLU A 181 5.62 6.08 21.56
N ILE A 182 5.66 6.41 20.26
CA ILE A 182 6.48 5.70 19.28
C ILE A 182 7.98 5.75 19.60
N LYS A 183 8.42 6.72 20.42
CA LYS A 183 9.82 6.89 20.84
C LYS A 183 10.15 6.18 22.16
N LYS A 184 9.16 5.67 22.90
CA LYS A 184 9.39 5.07 24.23
C LYS A 184 10.02 3.67 24.18
N ARG A 185 9.91 2.97 23.04
CA ARG A 185 10.42 1.61 22.82
C ARG A 185 11.09 1.50 21.45
N ASN A 186 11.50 0.28 21.09
CA ASN A 186 12.15 -0.02 19.82
C ASN A 186 11.16 -0.12 18.64
N TYR A 187 10.11 0.71 18.61
CA TYR A 187 9.22 0.80 17.45
C TYR A 187 9.95 1.38 16.24
N ILE A 188 10.83 2.35 16.48
CA ILE A 188 11.78 2.89 15.50
C ILE A 188 13.16 2.32 15.81
N ARG A 189 13.72 1.53 14.90
CA ARG A 189 15.06 0.95 15.00
C ARG A 189 15.70 0.94 13.61
N ASP A 190 16.98 1.23 13.53
CA ASP A 190 17.73 1.33 12.25
C ASP A 190 17.01 2.22 11.22
N ASN A 191 16.54 3.38 11.69
CA ASN A 191 15.75 4.37 10.93
C ASN A 191 14.55 3.76 10.18
N SER A 192 13.95 2.71 10.74
CA SER A 192 12.86 1.95 10.14
C SER A 192 11.77 1.63 11.16
N ILE A 193 10.53 1.54 10.68
CA ILE A 193 9.39 1.00 11.44
C ILE A 193 8.77 -0.18 10.68
N PHE A 194 8.06 -1.04 11.41
CA PHE A 194 7.28 -2.14 10.84
C PHE A 194 5.82 -1.99 11.23
N LEU A 195 4.96 -1.82 10.23
CA LEU A 195 3.51 -1.84 10.37
C LEU A 195 3.00 -3.20 9.91
N LYS A 196 2.20 -3.86 10.74
CA LYS A 196 1.60 -5.16 10.45
C LYS A 196 0.10 -4.98 10.29
N ALA A 197 -0.48 -5.61 9.28
CA ALA A 197 -1.92 -5.83 9.18
C ALA A 197 -2.18 -7.34 9.17
N SER A 198 -3.15 -7.80 9.94
CA SER A 198 -3.56 -9.20 9.99
C SER A 198 -5.07 -9.29 9.82
N ILE A 199 -5.48 -10.17 8.93
CA ILE A 199 -6.87 -10.41 8.55
C ILE A 199 -7.26 -11.78 9.08
N GLU A 200 -8.31 -11.83 9.91
CA GLU A 200 -8.85 -13.09 10.41
C GLU A 200 -9.68 -13.73 9.30
N ILE A 201 -9.07 -14.69 8.60
CA ILE A 201 -9.71 -15.45 7.52
C ILE A 201 -10.59 -16.54 8.17
N PRO A 202 -11.83 -16.74 7.69
CA PRO A 202 -12.71 -17.82 8.15
C PRO A 202 -12.16 -19.23 7.92
#